data_AF-A0A520HLB0-F1
#
_entry.id   AF-A0A520HLB0-F1
#
_cell.length_a   1.000
_cell.length_b   1.000
_cell.length_c   1.000
_cell.angle_alpha   90.00
_cell.angle_beta   90.00
_cell.angle_gamma   90.00
#
_symmetry.space_group_name_H-M   'P 1'
#
loop_
_entity.id
_entity.type
_entity.pdbx_description
1 polymer ?
#
loop_
_entity_poly.entity_id
_entity_poly.type
_entity_poly.pdbx_seq_one_letter_code
_entity_poly.pdbx_strand_id
1 'polypeptide(L)' 'AGHIFVMGDNRDDSGDSRFPAPQGMGYVPLENVEGKAVVNFFSTDGNAEWLKPWTWVSAARWSRIGEGF' A
#
# COMPACT_ATOMS: atom_id res chain seq x y z
N ALA A 1 -21.60 13.46 -7.88
CA ALA A 1 -21.36 12.81 -6.58
C ALA A 1 -21.26 11.31 -6.81
N GLY A 2 -20.33 10.60 -6.18
CA GLY A 2 -20.08 9.16 -6.44
C GLY A 2 -18.64 8.81 -6.83
N HIS A 3 -17.72 9.79 -6.78
CA HIS A 3 -16.29 9.57 -6.94
C HIS A 3 -15.54 10.21 -5.78
N ILE A 4 -14.35 9.71 -5.49
CA ILE A 4 -13.45 10.22 -4.45
C ILE A 4 -12.12 10.68 -5.06
N PHE A 5 -11.48 11.63 -4.38
CA PHE A 5 -10.13 12.08 -4.70
C PHE A 5 -9.16 11.42 -3.71
N VAL A 6 -8.23 10.62 -4.22
CA VAL A 6 -7.23 9.91 -3.41
C VAL A 6 -5.83 10.45 -3.68
N MET A 7 -5.01 10.49 -2.63
CA MET A 7 -3.61 10.91 -2.72
C MET A 7 -2.73 9.88 -2.03
N GLY A 8 -1.61 9.50 -2.65
CA GLY A 8 -0.61 8.66 -1.99
C GLY A 8 0.18 9.46 -0.96
N ASP A 9 0.71 8.80 0.06
CA ASP A 9 1.54 9.46 1.07
C ASP A 9 2.92 9.85 0.52
N ASN A 10 3.49 9.06 -0.39
CA ASN A 10 4.71 9.41 -1.12
C ASN A 10 4.38 10.36 -2.29
N ARG A 11 4.22 11.65 -1.98
CA ARG A 11 3.62 12.65 -2.88
C ARG A 11 4.36 12.88 -4.19
N ASP A 12 5.68 12.70 -4.21
CA ASP A 12 6.51 12.95 -5.39
C ASP A 12 6.64 11.71 -6.29
N ASP A 13 6.21 10.54 -5.81
CA ASP A 13 6.28 9.26 -6.51
C ASP A 13 4.95 8.50 -6.38
N SER A 14 3.87 9.17 -6.76
CA SER A 14 2.52 8.62 -6.72
C SER A 14 1.68 9.07 -7.92
N GLY A 15 1.24 8.11 -8.74
CA GLY A 15 0.29 8.31 -9.85
C GLY A 15 -1.17 8.36 -9.36
N ASP A 16 -1.47 9.28 -8.45
CA ASP A 16 -2.79 9.38 -7.79
C ASP A 16 -3.78 10.30 -8.53
N SER A 17 -4.87 10.69 -7.86
CA SER A 17 -5.95 11.50 -8.46
C SER A 17 -5.53 12.89 -8.93
N ARG A 18 -4.34 13.39 -8.52
CA ARG A 18 -3.80 14.68 -8.99
C ARG A 18 -3.52 14.71 -10.48
N PHE A 19 -3.29 13.54 -11.09
CA PHE A 19 -2.94 13.42 -12.50
C PHE A 19 -4.01 12.64 -13.27
N PRO A 20 -4.37 13.06 -14.50
CA PRO A 20 -5.28 12.32 -15.36
C PRO A 20 -4.63 11.02 -15.88
N ALA A 21 -5.46 10.06 -16.28
CA ALA A 21 -4.99 8.86 -16.97
C ALA A 21 -4.36 9.21 -18.32
N PRO A 22 -3.29 8.50 -18.76
CA PRO A 22 -2.72 7.30 -18.14
C PRO A 22 -1.64 7.55 -17.07
N GLN A 23 -1.24 8.81 -16.81
CA GLN A 23 -0.16 9.10 -15.86
C GLN A 23 -0.56 8.92 -14.40
N GLY A 24 -1.84 9.14 -14.08
CA GLY A 24 -2.44 8.83 -12.80
C GLY A 24 -3.82 8.20 -12.95
N MET A 25 -4.62 8.28 -11.90
CA MET A 25 -5.92 7.60 -11.84
C MET A 25 -7.11 8.57 -11.99
N GLY A 26 -6.90 9.88 -11.88
CA GLY A 26 -7.99 10.86 -11.76
C GLY A 26 -8.92 10.55 -10.57
N TYR A 27 -10.15 11.06 -10.61
CA TYR A 27 -11.16 10.74 -9.59
C TYR A 27 -11.58 9.27 -9.68
N VAL A 28 -11.67 8.59 -8.53
CA VAL A 28 -11.98 7.16 -8.45
C VAL A 28 -13.47 6.95 -8.16
N PRO A 29 -14.21 6.15 -8.96
CA PRO A 29 -15.59 5.76 -8.64
C PRO A 29 -15.69 5.08 -7.28
N LEU A 30 -16.72 5.42 -6.48
CA LEU A 30 -16.88 4.84 -5.14
C LEU A 30 -17.14 3.32 -5.18
N GLU A 31 -17.70 2.81 -6.28
CA GLU A 31 -17.89 1.37 -6.54
C GLU A 31 -16.59 0.57 -6.63
N ASN A 32 -15.45 1.23 -6.89
CA ASN A 32 -14.13 0.58 -6.92
C ASN A 32 -13.47 0.53 -5.54
N VAL A 33 -14.12 1.05 -4.49
CA VAL A 33 -13.58 1.07 -3.13
C VAL A 33 -13.95 -0.22 -2.41
N GLU A 34 -12.98 -1.10 -2.23
CA GLU A 34 -13.19 -2.40 -1.58
C GLU A 34 -13.18 -2.32 -0.05
N GLY A 35 -12.37 -1.44 0.54
CA GLY A 35 -12.28 -1.35 1.99
C GLY A 35 -11.15 -0.47 2.50
N LYS A 36 -11.00 -0.44 3.83
CA LYS A 36 -9.97 0.33 4.54
C LYS A 36 -8.81 -0.58 4.95
N ALA A 37 -7.57 -0.14 4.71
CA ALA A 37 -6.39 -0.77 5.30
C ALA A 37 -6.37 -0.51 6.82
N VAL A 38 -6.29 -1.56 7.64
CA VAL A 38 -6.44 -1.45 9.10
C VAL A 38 -5.21 -1.89 9.90
N VAL A 39 -4.40 -2.81 9.38
CA VAL A 39 -3.24 -3.34 10.11
C VAL A 39 -2.16 -3.84 9.16
N ASN A 40 -0.91 -3.62 9.54
CA ASN A 40 0.26 -4.25 8.93
C ASN A 40 0.42 -5.68 9.47
N PHE A 41 -0.09 -6.69 8.75
CA PHE A 41 0.00 -8.09 9.20
C PHE A 41 1.34 -8.77 8.83
N PHE A 42 2.07 -8.24 7.85
CA PHE A 42 3.35 -8.79 7.40
C PHE A 42 4.27 -7.68 6.85
N SER A 43 5.53 -7.66 7.28
CA SER A 43 6.54 -6.73 6.77
C SER A 43 7.94 -7.35 6.81
N THR A 44 8.66 -7.26 5.70
CA THR A 44 10.08 -7.66 5.59
C THR A 44 10.94 -6.52 5.05
N ASP A 45 12.26 -6.68 5.13
CA ASP A 45 13.23 -5.69 4.64
C ASP A 45 13.69 -5.90 3.19
N GLY A 46 13.24 -6.98 2.55
CA GLY A 46 13.63 -7.36 1.18
C GLY A 46 14.60 -8.54 1.11
N ASN A 47 15.18 -8.99 2.24
CA ASN A 47 16.13 -10.11 2.27
C ASN A 47 15.46 -11.49 2.46
N ALA A 48 14.12 -11.54 2.50
CA ALA A 48 13.36 -12.79 2.64
C ALA A 48 13.34 -13.57 1.31
N GLU A 49 13.80 -14.83 1.33
CA GLU A 49 13.75 -15.73 0.19
C GLU A 49 12.57 -16.68 0.29
N TRP A 50 11.72 -16.74 -0.74
CA TRP A 50 10.48 -17.56 -0.75
C TRP A 50 10.68 -19.04 -0.37
N LEU A 51 11.78 -19.67 -0.78
CA LEU A 51 12.00 -21.10 -0.51
C LEU A 51 12.74 -21.37 0.81
N LYS A 52 13.19 -20.33 1.52
CA LYS A 52 13.99 -20.45 2.74
C LYS A 52 13.27 -19.77 3.90
N PRO A 53 12.31 -20.43 4.55
CA PRO A 53 11.43 -19.81 5.54
C PRO A 53 12.16 -19.22 6.76
N TRP A 54 13.35 -19.73 7.10
CA TRP A 54 14.18 -19.15 8.16
C TRP A 54 14.64 -17.72 7.85
N THR A 55 14.78 -17.36 6.56
CA THR A 55 15.15 -15.99 6.16
C THR A 55 14.02 -14.98 6.42
N TRP A 56 12.76 -15.44 6.48
CA TRP A 56 11.61 -14.56 6.71
C TRP A 56 11.61 -14.01 8.12
N VAL A 57 11.97 -14.85 9.10
CA VAL A 57 12.09 -14.48 10.51
C VAL A 57 13.19 -13.44 10.70
N SER A 58 14.35 -13.63 10.08
CA SER A 58 15.46 -12.67 10.16
C SER A 58 15.19 -11.37 9.41
N ALA A 59 14.49 -11.43 8.28
CA ALA A 59 14.14 -10.26 7.47
C ALA A 59 12.90 -9.49 8.00
N ALA A 60 12.18 -10.05 8.98
CA ALA A 60 10.95 -9.48 9.49
C ALA A 60 11.21 -8.13 10.20
N ARG A 61 10.45 -7.11 9.79
CA ARG A 61 10.44 -5.80 10.46
C ARG A 61 9.43 -5.83 11.61
N TRP A 62 9.79 -6.49 12.71
CA TRP A 62 8.90 -6.75 13.85
C TRP A 62 8.21 -5.51 14.41
N SER A 63 8.87 -4.35 14.40
CA SER A 63 8.31 -3.09 14.90
C SER A 63 7.11 -2.57 14.10
N ARG A 64 6.93 -3.03 12.84
CA ARG A 64 5.82 -2.61 11.97
C ARG A 64 4.65 -3.57 12.00
N ILE A 65 4.86 -4.81 12.45
CA ILE A 65 3.81 -5.84 12.42
C ILE A 65 2.85 -5.61 13.59
N GLY A 66 1.55 -5.57 13.29
CA GLY A 66 0.50 -5.22 14.25
C GLY A 66 0.25 -3.72 14.38
N GLU A 67 1.03 -2.88 13.70
CA GLU A 67 0.79 -1.43 13.62
C GLU A 67 -0.44 -1.15 12.74
N GLY A 68 -1.31 -0.25 13.19
CA GLY A 68 -2.45 0.24 12.41
C GLY A 68 -2.04 1.30 11.36
N PHE A 69 -3.02 1.77 10.60
CA PHE A 69 -2.89 2.89 9.66
C PHE A 69 -3.75 4.08 10.10
#